data_AF-A0A5M9Q5Y5-F1
#
_entry.id   AF-A0A5M9Q5Y5-F1
#
_cell.length_a   1.000
_cell.length_b   1.000
_cell.length_c   1.000
_cell.angle_alpha   90.00
_cell.angle_beta   90.00
_cell.angle_gamma   90.00
#
_symmetry.space_group_name_H-M   'P 1'
#
loop_
_entity.id
_entity.type
_entity.pdbx_description
1 polymer ?
#
loop_
_entity_poly.entity_id
_entity_poly.type
_entity_poly.pdbx_seq_one_letter_code
_entity_poly.pdbx_strand_id
1 'polypeptide(L)'
;MIKKWYLSTPMNGKTEKEIQAALQRGIDWAKSQGDNWHYPYKPENAEFTEGKVLDTKPISMLSEAIKPMDSCDGVLFIGSYEELRKRRGCQVEINIADLYGLEVLTID
;
A
#
# COMPACT_ATOMS: atom_id res chain seq x y z
N MET A 1 -3.30 19.12 -12.29
CA MET A 1 -2.66 17.95 -12.93
C MET A 1 -3.30 16.73 -12.30
N ILE A 2 -3.72 15.72 -13.07
CA ILE A 2 -4.28 14.48 -12.52
C ILE A 2 -3.12 13.69 -11.95
N LYS A 3 -3.11 13.43 -10.63
CA LYS A 3 -2.05 12.64 -9.98
C LYS A 3 -2.34 11.15 -10.09
N LYS A 4 -1.32 10.34 -9.88
CA LYS A 4 -1.42 8.89 -9.69
C LYS A 4 -0.85 8.51 -8.33
N TRP A 5 -1.69 7.89 -7.50
CA TRP A 5 -1.34 7.48 -6.14
C TRP A 5 -1.01 5.99 -6.07
N TYR A 6 0.11 5.64 -5.44
CA TYR A 6 0.35 4.29 -4.94
C TYR A 6 -0.40 4.11 -3.62
N LEU A 7 -1.30 3.13 -3.53
CA LEU A 7 -2.07 2.85 -2.33
C LEU A 7 -1.32 1.80 -1.50
N SER A 8 -0.81 2.20 -0.34
CA SER A 8 -0.12 1.32 0.60
C SER A 8 -1.01 1.01 1.80
N THR A 9 -1.11 -0.27 2.16
CA THR A 9 -1.76 -0.68 3.40
C THR A 9 -1.08 -1.92 3.97
N PRO A 10 -1.05 -2.12 5.30
CA PRO A 10 -0.54 -3.34 5.90
C PRO A 10 -1.29 -4.59 5.42
N MET A 11 -0.57 -5.57 4.90
CA MET A 11 -1.16 -6.83 4.41
C MET A 11 -0.85 -8.02 5.33
N ASN A 12 0.41 -8.17 5.77
CA ASN A 12 0.81 -9.30 6.60
C ASN A 12 0.00 -9.42 7.90
N GLY A 13 -0.61 -10.58 8.11
CA GLY A 13 -1.50 -10.87 9.24
C GLY A 13 -2.93 -10.33 9.11
N LYS A 14 -3.29 -9.73 7.97
CA LYS A 14 -4.67 -9.34 7.64
C LYS A 14 -5.33 -10.39 6.78
N THR A 15 -6.64 -10.47 6.87
CA THR A 15 -7.49 -11.19 5.94
C THR A 15 -7.60 -10.43 4.62
N GLU A 16 -7.91 -11.15 3.53
CA GLU A 16 -8.18 -10.52 2.24
C GLU A 16 -9.29 -9.48 2.31
N LYS A 17 -10.35 -9.74 3.08
CA LYS A 17 -11.46 -8.79 3.27
C LYS A 17 -11.00 -7.47 3.89
N GLU A 18 -10.11 -7.53 4.89
CA GLU A 18 -9.55 -6.32 5.51
C GLU A 18 -8.68 -5.53 4.54
N ILE A 19 -7.85 -6.22 3.74
CA ILE A 19 -6.99 -5.60 2.72
C ILE A 19 -7.86 -4.90 1.67
N GLN A 20 -8.85 -5.61 1.11
CA GLN A 20 -9.77 -5.06 0.12
C GLN A 20 -10.55 -3.86 0.68
N ALA A 21 -11.00 -3.93 1.94
CA ALA A 21 -11.68 -2.81 2.58
C ALA A 21 -10.79 -1.57 2.73
N ALA A 22 -9.50 -1.74 3.06
CA ALA A 22 -8.55 -0.64 3.12
C ALA A 22 -8.27 -0.06 1.72
N LEU A 23 -7.98 -0.92 0.73
CA LEU A 23 -7.77 -0.47 -0.64
C LEU A 23 -8.97 0.28 -1.20
N GLN A 24 -10.19 -0.18 -0.92
CA GLN A 24 -11.41 0.50 -1.33
C GLN A 24 -11.49 1.93 -0.77
N ARG A 25 -11.13 2.15 0.50
CA ARG A 25 -11.07 3.51 1.07
C ARG A 25 -10.09 4.40 0.31
N GLY A 26 -8.91 3.86 -0.04
CA GLY A 26 -7.91 4.59 -0.85
C GLY A 26 -8.41 4.91 -2.26
N ILE A 27 -9.10 3.96 -2.90
CA ILE A 27 -9.72 4.14 -4.22
C ILE A 27 -10.78 5.24 -4.17
N ASP A 28 -11.66 5.20 -3.17
CA ASP A 28 -12.73 6.19 -3.03
C ASP A 28 -12.17 7.58 -2.76
N TRP A 29 -11.12 7.67 -1.94
CA TRP A 29 -10.38 8.91 -1.74
C TRP A 29 -9.78 9.44 -3.06
N ALA A 30 -9.04 8.62 -3.82
CA ALA A 30 -8.41 9.05 -5.06
C ALA A 30 -9.45 9.49 -6.11
N LYS A 31 -10.57 8.75 -6.22
CA LYS A 31 -11.71 9.13 -7.06
C LYS A 31 -12.29 10.49 -6.66
N SER A 32 -12.41 10.77 -5.36
CA SER A 32 -12.93 12.06 -4.87
C SER A 32 -12.04 13.25 -5.24
N GLN A 33 -10.74 13.02 -5.44
CA GLN A 33 -9.78 14.03 -5.89
C GLN A 33 -9.75 14.18 -7.42
N GLY A 34 -10.36 13.25 -8.16
CA GLY A 34 -10.23 13.16 -9.62
C GLY A 34 -8.88 12.59 -10.07
N ASP A 35 -8.22 11.83 -9.20
CA ASP A 35 -6.89 11.25 -9.42
C ASP A 35 -6.94 9.76 -9.80
N ASN A 36 -5.85 9.27 -10.36
CA ASN A 36 -5.61 7.85 -10.66
C ASN A 36 -4.96 7.14 -9.46
N TRP A 37 -4.99 5.81 -9.46
CA TRP A 37 -4.37 5.00 -8.40
C TRP A 37 -3.77 3.69 -8.92
N HIS A 38 -2.90 3.10 -8.10
CA HIS A 38 -2.37 1.76 -8.25
C HIS A 38 -2.20 1.11 -6.87
N TYR A 39 -2.43 -0.18 -6.75
CA TYR A 39 -2.08 -0.96 -5.55
C TYR A 39 -1.41 -2.28 -5.96
N PRO A 40 -0.42 -2.76 -5.19
CA PRO A 40 0.35 -3.95 -5.56
C PRO A 40 -0.33 -5.27 -5.18
N TYR A 41 -1.41 -5.23 -4.41
CA TYR A 41 -2.07 -6.44 -3.90
C TYR A 41 -2.62 -7.29 -5.05
N LYS A 42 -2.15 -8.53 -5.11
CA LYS A 42 -2.55 -9.57 -6.07
C LYS A 42 -2.85 -10.85 -5.29
N PRO A 43 -4.11 -11.29 -5.18
CA PRO A 43 -4.49 -12.48 -4.42
C PRO A 43 -3.70 -13.73 -4.84
N GLU A 44 -3.39 -13.86 -6.13
CA GLU A 44 -2.63 -14.99 -6.70
C GLU A 44 -1.18 -15.09 -6.20
N ASN A 45 -0.62 -14.00 -5.68
CA ASN A 45 0.74 -13.94 -5.14
C ASN A 45 0.76 -13.93 -3.61
N ALA A 46 -0.41 -13.98 -2.96
CA ALA A 46 -0.53 -13.99 -1.51
C ALA A 46 -0.60 -15.44 -0.99
N GLU A 47 0.26 -15.74 -0.04
CA GLU A 47 0.16 -16.98 0.73
C GLU A 47 -0.72 -16.73 1.96
N PHE A 48 -1.65 -17.65 2.25
CA PHE A 48 -2.56 -17.52 3.38
C PHE A 48 -2.32 -18.63 4.41
N THR A 49 -2.24 -18.25 5.67
CA THR A 49 -2.25 -19.16 6.82
C THR A 49 -3.38 -18.75 7.76
N GLU A 50 -4.26 -19.68 8.14
CA GLU A 50 -5.44 -19.41 8.98
C GLU A 50 -6.30 -18.24 8.46
N GLY A 51 -6.42 -18.09 7.13
CA GLY A 51 -7.20 -17.03 6.48
C GLY A 51 -6.55 -15.65 6.49
N LYS A 52 -5.27 -15.55 6.89
CA LYS A 52 -4.49 -14.29 6.92
C LYS A 52 -3.30 -14.38 5.99
N VAL A 53 -2.94 -13.27 5.37
CA VAL A 53 -1.73 -13.18 4.54
C VAL A 53 -0.49 -13.46 5.37
N LEU A 54 0.39 -14.30 4.84
CA LEU A 54 1.71 -14.59 5.37
C LEU A 54 2.76 -14.20 4.32
N ASP A 55 3.63 -13.26 4.68
CA ASP A 55 4.76 -12.91 3.83
C ASP A 55 5.91 -13.92 4.02
N THR A 56 5.97 -14.96 3.19
CA THR A 56 7.03 -15.99 3.29
C THR A 56 8.39 -15.54 2.75
N LYS A 57 8.40 -14.54 1.86
CA LYS A 57 9.63 -13.93 1.32
C LYS A 57 9.53 -12.39 1.34
N PRO A 58 9.44 -11.76 2.53
CA PRO A 58 9.01 -10.37 2.67
C PRO A 58 9.85 -9.37 1.88
N ILE A 59 11.17 -9.55 1.80
CA ILE A 59 12.06 -8.65 1.04
C ILE A 59 11.81 -8.78 -0.47
N SER A 60 11.74 -10.01 -0.99
CA SER A 60 11.50 -10.26 -2.41
C SER A 60 10.11 -9.80 -2.83
N MET A 61 9.10 -10.01 -1.99
CA MET A 61 7.73 -9.55 -2.23
C MET A 61 7.67 -8.03 -2.24
N LEU A 62 8.30 -7.37 -1.26
CA LEU A 62 8.39 -5.92 -1.19
C LEU A 62 9.11 -5.34 -2.42
N SER A 63 10.23 -5.94 -2.85
CA SER A 63 10.96 -5.43 -4.03
C SER A 63 10.15 -5.46 -5.32
N GLU A 64 9.18 -6.39 -5.44
CA GLU A 64 8.24 -6.39 -6.56
C GLU A 64 7.10 -5.41 -6.35
N ALA A 65 6.57 -5.33 -5.13
CA ALA A 65 5.44 -4.47 -4.77
C ALA A 65 5.75 -2.98 -4.96
N ILE A 66 6.99 -2.53 -4.70
CA ILE A 66 7.38 -1.10 -4.79
C ILE A 66 7.67 -0.62 -6.21
N LYS A 67 7.93 -1.50 -7.19
CA LYS A 67 8.27 -1.08 -8.58
C LYS A 67 7.26 -0.09 -9.19
N PRO A 68 5.94 -0.25 -9.01
CA PRO A 68 4.96 0.69 -9.53
C PRO A 68 5.05 2.11 -8.96
N MET A 69 5.73 2.31 -7.81
CA MET A 69 5.95 3.63 -7.21
C MET A 69 6.67 4.58 -8.16
N ASP A 70 7.58 4.07 -9.02
CA ASP A 70 8.29 4.87 -10.03
C ASP A 70 7.36 5.60 -11.01
N SER A 71 6.13 5.11 -11.17
CA SER A 71 5.14 5.68 -12.07
C SER A 71 4.10 6.56 -11.37
N CYS A 72 4.22 6.75 -10.06
CA CYS A 72 3.25 7.47 -9.23
C CYS A 72 3.81 8.82 -8.80
N ASP A 73 2.92 9.78 -8.56
CA ASP A 73 3.27 11.11 -8.06
C ASP A 73 3.34 11.13 -6.52
N GLY A 74 2.67 10.18 -5.88
CA GLY A 74 2.60 10.09 -4.43
C GLY A 74 2.20 8.71 -3.92
N VAL A 75 2.32 8.53 -2.61
CA VAL A 75 1.87 7.37 -1.85
C VAL A 75 0.77 7.79 -0.87
N LEU A 76 -0.37 7.13 -0.97
CA LEU A 76 -1.45 7.21 0.00
C LEU A 76 -1.39 5.99 0.92
N PHE A 77 -1.06 6.22 2.19
CA PHE A 77 -1.08 5.16 3.20
C PHE A 77 -2.48 5.04 3.80
N ILE A 78 -3.05 3.84 3.80
CA ILE A 78 -4.37 3.54 4.37
C ILE A 78 -4.24 2.74 5.67
N GLY A 79 -4.66 3.37 6.76
CA GLY A 79 -4.75 2.83 8.11
C GLY A 79 -4.20 3.81 9.14
N SER A 80 -4.45 3.50 10.42
CA SER A 80 -3.96 4.32 11.52
C SER A 80 -2.44 4.47 11.51
N TYR A 81 -1.98 5.64 11.94
CA TYR A 81 -0.56 5.97 12.03
C TYR A 81 0.25 4.96 12.85
N GLU A 82 -0.32 4.48 13.96
CA GLU A 82 0.32 3.48 14.82
C GLU A 82 0.52 2.15 14.08
N GLU A 83 -0.48 1.73 13.30
CA GLU A 83 -0.37 0.51 12.52
C GLU A 83 0.69 0.64 11.43
N LEU A 84 0.65 1.71 10.64
CA LEU A 84 1.59 1.94 9.53
C LEU A 84 3.05 1.93 9.99
N ARG A 85 3.35 2.60 11.11
CA ARG A 85 4.72 2.64 11.66
C ARG A 85 5.21 1.31 12.23
N LYS A 86 4.32 0.40 12.62
CA LYS A 86 4.72 -0.93 13.12
C LYS A 86 5.03 -1.92 12.00
N ARG A 87 4.64 -1.62 10.76
CA ARG A 87 4.69 -2.56 9.63
C ARG A 87 5.91 -2.28 8.76
N ARG A 88 6.75 -3.30 8.55
CA ARG A 88 8.05 -3.16 7.88
C ARG A 88 7.91 -2.68 6.43
N GLY A 89 6.95 -3.24 5.68
CA GLY A 89 6.68 -2.83 4.30
C GLY A 89 6.36 -1.33 4.21
N CYS A 90 5.37 -0.87 4.99
CA CYS A 90 4.98 0.54 5.01
C CYS A 90 6.14 1.46 5.44
N GLN A 91 6.97 1.07 6.43
CA GLN A 91 8.14 1.87 6.82
C GLN A 91 9.14 2.06 5.67
N VAL A 92 9.40 1.00 4.90
CA VAL A 92 10.29 1.09 3.73
C VAL A 92 9.67 1.96 2.65
N GLU A 93 8.38 1.79 2.35
CA GLU A 93 7.66 2.60 1.36
C GLU A 93 7.63 4.08 1.75
N ILE A 94 7.45 4.42 3.03
CA ILE A 94 7.52 5.80 3.54
C ILE A 94 8.91 6.39 3.26
N ASN A 95 9.98 5.64 3.58
CA ASN A 95 11.35 6.11 3.36
C ASN A 95 11.66 6.29 1.86
N ILE A 96 11.18 5.38 1.01
CA ILE A 96 11.32 5.54 -0.44
C ILE A 96 10.58 6.80 -0.90
N ALA A 97 9.33 6.99 -0.46
CA ALA A 97 8.54 8.15 -0.85
C ALA A 97 9.24 9.47 -0.45
N ASP A 98 9.72 9.56 0.78
CA ASP A 98 10.43 10.75 1.29
C ASP A 98 11.75 11.00 0.55
N LEU A 99 12.60 9.96 0.40
CA LEU A 99 13.92 10.11 -0.22
C LEU A 99 13.87 10.40 -1.73
N TYR A 100 12.82 9.93 -2.42
CA TYR A 100 12.67 10.10 -3.87
C TYR A 100 11.68 11.22 -4.23
N GLY A 101 11.19 11.98 -3.24
CA GLY A 101 10.37 13.17 -3.46
C GLY A 101 8.94 12.88 -3.92
N LEU A 102 8.39 11.71 -3.59
CA LEU A 102 6.98 11.41 -3.79
C LEU A 102 6.15 12.10 -2.70
N GLU A 103 4.95 12.53 -3.05
CA GLU A 103 4.01 13.09 -2.07
C GLU A 103 3.53 12.00 -1.11
N VAL A 104 3.48 12.29 0.19
CA VAL A 104 3.07 11.33 1.22
C VAL A 104 1.81 11.83 1.91
N LEU A 105 0.73 11.05 1.79
CA LEU A 105 -0.54 11.30 2.49
C LEU A 105 -0.99 10.06 3.26
N THR A 106 -1.89 10.26 4.23
CA THR A 106 -2.45 9.17 5.03
C THR A 106 -3.94 9.38 5.25
N ILE A 107 -4.70 8.29 5.19
CA ILE A 107 -6.11 8.20 5.57
C ILE A 107 -6.30 6.99 6.49
N ASP A 108 -7.30 7.04 7.37
CA ASP A 108 -7.65 5.92 8.26
C ASP A 108 -8.81 5.08 7.69
#